data_AF-V5YMI3-F1
#
_entry.id   AF-V5YMI3-F1
#
_cell.length_a   1.000
_cell.length_b   1.000
_cell.length_c   1.000
_cell.angle_alpha   90.00
_cell.angle_beta   90.00
_cell.angle_gamma   90.00
#
_symmetry.space_group_name_H-M   'P 1'
#
loop_
_entity.id
_entity.type
_entity.pdbx_description
1 polymer ?
#
loop_
_entity_poly.entity_id
_entity_poly.type
_entity_poly.pdbx_seq_one_letter_code
_entity_poly.pdbx_strand_id
1 'polypeptide(L)'
;MKDQHYSATQIGMASMGCISGDGTKQCARMDNGCKPCNALSCMNMALRDFPETRPEIVVASLSIITRTAKNLNEIRRAIPSMEFALATTA
;
A
#
# COMPACT_ATOMS: atom_id res chain seq x y z
N MET A 1 24.45 14.41 -6.56
CA MET A 1 23.11 13.79 -6.42
C MET A 1 23.27 12.67 -5.41
N LYS A 2 22.56 12.72 -4.27
CA LYS A 2 22.55 11.56 -3.35
C LYS A 2 21.61 10.55 -3.98
N ASP A 3 22.11 9.37 -4.34
CA ASP A 3 21.28 8.22 -4.70
C ASP A 3 20.39 7.88 -3.51
N GLN A 4 19.16 8.40 -3.55
CA GLN A 4 18.16 8.15 -2.52
C GLN A 4 17.56 6.78 -2.83
N HIS A 5 18.16 5.74 -2.28
CA HIS A 5 17.61 4.39 -2.37
C HIS A 5 16.29 4.33 -1.61
N TYR A 6 15.18 4.37 -2.34
CA TYR A 6 13.86 4.13 -1.76
C TYR A 6 13.72 2.66 -1.42
N SER A 7 13.25 2.37 -0.21
CA SER A 7 12.83 1.01 0.14
C SER A 7 11.62 0.60 -0.72
N ALA A 8 11.48 -0.71 -0.99
CA ALA A 8 10.32 -1.26 -1.71
C ALA A 8 8.98 -0.76 -1.10
N THR A 9 8.91 -0.72 0.22
CA THR A 9 7.76 -0.17 0.95
C THR A 9 7.49 1.31 0.60
N GLN A 10 8.52 2.15 0.49
CA GLN A 10 8.34 3.57 0.13
C GLN A 10 7.87 3.73 -1.32
N ILE A 11 8.43 2.94 -2.25
CA ILE A 11 7.98 2.95 -3.65
C ILE A 11 6.50 2.60 -3.73
N GLY A 12 6.08 1.51 -3.09
CA GLY A 12 4.68 1.09 -3.10
C GLY A 12 3.76 2.11 -2.41
N MET A 13 4.21 2.72 -1.31
CA MET A 13 3.45 3.77 -0.64
C MET A 13 3.31 5.03 -1.50
N ALA A 14 4.31 5.35 -2.30
CA ALA A 14 4.24 6.44 -3.27
C ALA A 14 3.27 6.12 -4.41
N SER A 15 3.34 4.91 -4.98
CA SER A 15 2.38 4.43 -5.99
C SER A 15 0.93 4.41 -5.46
N MET A 16 0.73 4.16 -4.16
CA MET A 16 -0.59 4.21 -3.52
C MET A 16 -1.04 5.63 -3.12
N GLY A 17 -0.24 6.67 -3.38
CA GLY A 17 -0.54 8.06 -3.00
C GLY A 17 -0.52 8.31 -1.48
N CYS A 18 0.14 7.43 -0.71
CA CYS A 18 0.27 7.57 0.73
C CYS A 18 1.34 8.61 1.08
N ILE A 19 2.44 8.58 0.35
CA ILE A 19 3.56 9.52 0.43
C ILE A 19 3.90 10.04 -0.96
N SER A 20 4.62 11.14 -1.04
CA SER A 20 5.22 11.68 -2.26
C SER A 20 6.51 10.93 -2.63
N GLY A 21 7.07 11.30 -3.79
CA GLY A 21 8.38 10.82 -4.22
C GLY A 21 9.52 11.18 -3.26
N ASP A 22 9.47 12.27 -2.49
CA ASP A 22 10.51 12.61 -1.50
C ASP A 22 10.28 11.97 -0.12
N GLY A 23 9.24 11.14 0.01
CA GLY A 23 8.87 10.47 1.26
C GLY A 23 8.03 11.33 2.21
N THR A 24 7.61 12.52 1.79
CA THR A 24 6.68 13.35 2.58
C THR A 24 5.26 12.76 2.54
N LYS A 25 4.58 12.80 3.67
CA LYS A 25 3.23 12.22 3.81
C LYS A 25 2.21 13.03 3.00
N GLN A 26 1.45 12.36 2.13
CA GLN A 26 0.39 12.99 1.33
C GLN A 26 -1.01 12.60 1.81
N CYS A 27 -1.19 11.36 2.26
CA CYS A 27 -2.50 10.89 2.70
C CYS A 27 -2.79 11.33 4.14
N ALA A 28 -3.73 12.26 4.33
CA ALA A 28 -4.13 12.73 5.67
C ALA A 28 -4.58 11.59 6.61
N ARG A 29 -5.22 10.56 6.06
CA ARG A 29 -5.71 9.39 6.82
C ARG A 29 -4.59 8.48 7.31
N MET A 30 -3.39 8.55 6.73
CA MET A 30 -2.35 7.57 7.00
C MET A 30 -1.93 7.51 8.47
N ASP A 31 -1.93 8.64 9.20
CA ASP A 31 -1.70 8.65 10.66
C ASP A 31 -3.01 8.79 11.47
N ASN A 32 -4.10 9.22 10.82
CA ASN A 32 -5.38 9.54 11.46
C ASN A 32 -6.52 8.73 10.84
N GLY A 33 -6.52 7.41 11.07
CA GLY A 33 -7.70 6.58 10.80
C GLY A 33 -7.76 5.92 9.42
N CYS A 34 -6.62 5.71 8.76
CA CYS A 34 -6.55 4.73 7.68
C CYS A 34 -7.01 3.37 8.22
N LYS A 35 -7.83 2.67 7.45
CA LYS A 35 -8.36 1.36 7.77
C LYS A 35 -7.85 0.36 6.73
N PRO A 36 -7.77 -0.94 7.06
CA PRO A 36 -7.38 -1.97 6.10
C PRO A 36 -8.15 -1.90 4.77
N CYS A 37 -9.46 -1.64 4.80
CA CYS A 37 -10.27 -1.50 3.59
C CYS A 37 -9.84 -0.32 2.68
N ASN A 38 -9.37 0.78 3.27
CA ASN A 38 -8.86 1.92 2.50
C ASN A 38 -7.55 1.53 1.80
N ALA A 39 -6.64 0.88 2.53
CA ALA A 39 -5.38 0.41 1.99
C ALA A 39 -5.58 -0.57 0.82
N LEU A 40 -6.56 -1.49 0.92
CA LEU A 40 -6.94 -2.39 -0.16
C LEU A 40 -7.51 -1.65 -1.39
N SER A 41 -8.28 -0.58 -1.18
CA SER A 41 -8.78 0.24 -2.29
C SER A 41 -7.63 0.96 -3.00
N CYS A 42 -6.73 1.59 -2.23
CA CYS A 42 -5.53 2.23 -2.76
C CYS A 42 -4.61 1.24 -3.49
N MET A 43 -4.46 0.02 -2.95
CA MET A 43 -3.71 -1.07 -3.58
C MET A 43 -4.29 -1.41 -4.96
N ASN A 44 -5.61 -1.62 -5.05
CA ASN A 44 -6.25 -1.99 -6.31
C ASN A 44 -6.09 -0.94 -7.40
N MET A 45 -6.17 0.35 -7.04
CA MET A 45 -5.92 1.44 -7.99
C MET A 45 -4.45 1.45 -8.40
N ALA A 46 -3.53 1.43 -7.43
CA ALA A 46 -2.10 1.45 -7.71
C ALA A 46 -1.63 0.28 -8.58
N LEU A 47 -2.19 -0.92 -8.40
CA LEU A 47 -1.86 -2.09 -9.23
C LEU A 47 -2.25 -1.93 -10.70
N ARG A 48 -3.25 -1.08 -11.00
CA ARG A 48 -3.67 -0.77 -12.37
C ARG A 48 -2.85 0.37 -12.96
N ASP A 49 -2.55 1.37 -12.14
CA ASP A 49 -1.87 2.60 -12.57
C ASP A 49 -0.34 2.40 -12.69
N PHE A 50 0.24 1.53 -11.86
CA PHE A 50 1.67 1.24 -11.77
C PHE A 50 1.94 -0.27 -11.74
N PRO A 51 1.59 -1.02 -12.81
CA PRO A 51 1.76 -2.48 -12.84
C PRO A 51 3.23 -2.92 -12.68
N GLU A 52 4.18 -2.07 -13.05
CA GLU A 52 5.62 -2.30 -12.91
C GLU A 52 6.12 -2.28 -11.46
N THR A 53 5.40 -1.63 -10.54
CA THR A 53 5.73 -1.59 -9.10
C THR A 53 4.84 -2.53 -8.27
N ARG A 54 4.24 -3.53 -8.92
CA ARG A 54 3.36 -4.52 -8.28
C ARG A 54 3.93 -5.12 -6.98
N PRO A 55 5.16 -5.66 -6.91
CA PRO A 55 5.66 -6.24 -5.66
C PRO A 55 5.81 -5.20 -4.55
N GLU A 56 6.23 -3.98 -4.87
CA GLU A 56 6.34 -2.86 -3.94
C GLU A 56 4.97 -2.46 -3.38
N ILE A 57 3.95 -2.36 -4.24
CA ILE A 57 2.57 -2.04 -3.84
C ILE A 57 2.03 -3.08 -2.87
N VAL A 58 2.29 -4.37 -3.09
CA VAL A 58 1.83 -5.45 -2.20
C VAL A 58 2.47 -5.32 -0.82
N VAL A 59 3.80 -5.13 -0.77
CA VAL A 59 4.54 -5.00 0.49
C VAL A 59 4.10 -3.74 1.24
N ALA A 60 3.93 -2.62 0.54
CA ALA A 60 3.42 -1.37 1.10
C ALA A 60 2.01 -1.54 1.68
N SER A 61 1.12 -2.19 0.94
CA SER A 61 -0.27 -2.45 1.36
C SER A 61 -0.31 -3.31 2.63
N LEU A 62 0.47 -4.39 2.66
CA LEU A 62 0.56 -5.25 3.85
C LEU A 62 1.12 -4.49 5.06
N SER A 63 2.14 -3.67 4.86
CA SER A 63 2.72 -2.81 5.91
C SER A 63 1.68 -1.83 6.46
N ILE A 64 0.88 -1.19 5.60
CA ILE A 64 -0.18 -0.26 6.04
C ILE A 64 -1.29 -1.02 6.78
N ILE A 65 -1.74 -2.16 6.24
CA ILE A 65 -2.79 -2.98 6.85
C ILE A 65 -2.37 -3.45 8.24
N THR A 66 -1.16 -3.99 8.39
CA THR A 66 -0.65 -4.48 9.68
C THR A 66 -0.49 -3.36 10.70
N ARG A 67 -0.14 -2.14 10.28
CA ARG A 67 -0.05 -0.96 11.16
C ARG A 67 -1.41 -0.40 11.58
N THR A 68 -2.41 -0.50 10.71
CA THR A 68 -3.72 0.15 10.91
C THR A 68 -4.81 -0.78 11.43
N ALA A 69 -4.60 -2.10 11.33
CA ALA A 69 -5.51 -3.10 11.84
C ALA A 69 -5.60 -3.05 13.36
N LYS A 70 -6.82 -3.18 13.89
CA LYS A 70 -7.05 -3.20 15.35
C LYS A 70 -6.79 -4.55 15.99
N ASN A 71 -6.81 -5.61 15.18
CA ASN A 71 -6.61 -6.99 15.62
C ASN A 71 -6.21 -7.88 14.44
N LEU A 72 -5.78 -9.10 14.75
CA LEU A 72 -5.32 -10.08 13.75
C LEU A 72 -6.41 -10.51 12.77
N ASN A 73 -7.69 -10.47 13.16
CA ASN A 73 -8.79 -10.87 12.28
C ASN A 73 -8.96 -9.90 11.11
N GLU A 74 -8.72 -8.60 11.31
CA GLU A 74 -8.73 -7.61 10.23
C GLU A 74 -7.62 -7.87 9.20
N ILE A 75 -6.42 -8.24 9.66
CA ILE A 75 -5.28 -8.60 8.78
C ILE A 75 -5.62 -9.87 8.00
N ARG A 76 -6.09 -10.93 8.68
CA ARG A 76 -6.45 -12.21 8.05
C ARG A 76 -7.54 -12.06 7.00
N ARG A 77 -8.51 -11.17 7.20
CA ARG A 77 -9.56 -10.87 6.21
C ARG A 77 -9.06 -10.06 5.02
N ALA A 78 -7.97 -9.32 5.17
CA ALA A 78 -7.40 -8.53 4.09
C ALA A 78 -6.59 -9.38 3.10
N ILE A 79 -5.91 -10.43 3.55
CA ILE A 79 -5.04 -11.28 2.71
C ILE A 79 -5.77 -11.85 1.48
N PRO A 80 -6.94 -12.52 1.61
CA PRO A 80 -7.65 -13.04 0.43
C PRO A 80 -8.05 -11.95 -0.56
N SER A 81 -8.39 -10.75 -0.07
CA SER A 81 -8.71 -9.60 -0.93
C SER A 81 -7.48 -9.08 -1.68
N MET A 82 -6.29 -9.12 -1.06
CA MET A 82 -5.03 -8.80 -1.73
C MET A 82 -4.70 -9.82 -2.81
N GLU A 83 -4.87 -11.11 -2.52
CA GLU A 83 -4.65 -12.20 -3.49
C GLU A 83 -5.59 -12.07 -4.69
N PHE A 84 -6.88 -11.80 -4.44
CA PHE A 84 -7.85 -11.56 -5.50
C PHE A 84 -7.53 -10.33 -6.35
N ALA A 85 -7.12 -9.23 -5.73
CA ALA A 85 -6.65 -8.04 -6.45
C ALA A 85 -5.49 -8.39 -7.38
N LEU A 86 -4.49 -9.11 -6.87
CA LEU A 86 -3.34 -9.53 -7.67
C LEU A 86 -3.70 -10.44 -8.84
N ALA A 87 -4.66 -11.36 -8.65
CA ALA A 87 -5.13 -12.24 -9.71
C ALA A 87 -5.91 -11.50 -10.81
N THR A 88 -6.57 -10.38 -10.48
CA THR A 88 -7.46 -9.65 -11.41
C THR A 88 -6.82 -8.45 -12.08
N THR A 89 -5.69 -7.94 -11.58
CA THR A 89 -4.96 -6.81 -12.17
C THR A 89 -3.71 -7.27 -12.95
N ALA A 90 -3.72 -8.50 -13.51
CA ALA A 90 -2.61 -9.07 -14.26
C ALA A 90 -2.42 -8.45 -15.64
#